data_AF-A0A4P6HMZ2-F1
#
_entry.id   AF-A0A4P6HMZ2-F1
#
_cell.length_a   1.000
_cell.length_b   1.000
_cell.length_c   1.000
_cell.angle_alpha   90.00
_cell.angle_beta   90.00
_cell.angle_gamma   90.00
#
_symmetry.space_group_name_H-M   'P 1'
#
loop_
_entity.id
_entity.type
_entity.pdbx_description
1 polymer ?
#
loop_
_entity_poly.entity_id
_entity_poly.type
_entity_poly.pdbx_seq_one_letter_code
_entity_poly.pdbx_strand_id
1 'polypeptide(L)' 'MDQKDHDLLQTKDEIFNAFRPIEQLFKIMDTSSVEIYGELTRSYAEVGITLCQIFRQKLDTILTAKSGDTQNDHR' A
#
# COMPACT_ATOMS: atom_id res chain seq x y z
N MET A 1 -17.87 15.92 -10.03
CA MET A 1 -16.82 14.90 -9.91
C MET A 1 -17.04 13.96 -11.06
N ASP A 2 -16.06 13.84 -11.95
CA ASP A 2 -16.16 13.00 -13.14
C ASP A 2 -16.20 11.52 -12.72
N GLN A 3 -17.01 10.71 -13.41
CA GLN A 3 -17.13 9.26 -13.18
C GLN A 3 -15.76 8.56 -13.13
N LYS A 4 -14.82 9.05 -13.94
CA LYS A 4 -13.42 8.59 -14.02
C LYS A 4 -12.64 8.77 -12.71
N ASP A 5 -12.92 9.82 -11.95
CA ASP A 5 -12.27 10.05 -10.64
C ASP A 5 -12.85 9.11 -9.57
N HIS A 6 -14.16 8.83 -9.65
CA HIS A 6 -14.83 7.89 -8.76
C HIS A 6 -14.32 6.45 -8.97
N ASP A 7 -14.19 6.02 -10.24
CA ASP A 7 -13.68 4.69 -10.59
C ASP A 7 -12.20 4.51 -10.17
N LEU A 8 -11.40 5.58 -10.26
CA LEU A 8 -10.01 5.59 -9.81
C LEU A 8 -9.90 5.44 -8.28
N LEU A 9 -10.73 6.17 -7.52
CA LEU A 9 -10.79 6.07 -6.07
C LEU A 9 -11.24 4.69 -5.61
N GLN A 10 -12.27 4.13 -6.25
CA GLN A 10 -12.73 2.78 -5.95
C GLN A 10 -11.64 1.73 -6.21
N THR A 11 -10.96 1.81 -7.36
CA THR A 11 -9.86 0.89 -7.69
C THR A 11 -8.72 1.00 -6.68
N LYS A 12 -8.39 2.22 -6.23
CA LYS A 12 -7.37 2.46 -5.20
C LYS A 12 -7.73 1.78 -3.88
N ASP A 13 -8.98 1.92 -3.45
CA ASP A 13 -9.48 1.31 -2.21
C ASP A 13 -9.52 -0.22 -2.30
N GLU A 14 -9.94 -0.79 -3.43
CA GLU A 14 -9.92 -2.23 -3.67
C GLU A 14 -8.49 -2.80 -3.58
N ILE A 15 -7.52 -2.13 -4.20
CA ILE A 15 -6.10 -2.54 -4.11
C ILE A 15 -5.58 -2.43 -2.68
N PHE A 16 -5.88 -1.34 -1.95
CA PHE A 16 -5.45 -1.21 -0.56
C PHE A 16 -6.08 -2.26 0.35
N ASN A 17 -7.35 -2.59 0.14
CA ASN A 17 -8.04 -3.64 0.89
C ASN A 17 -7.47 -5.02 0.60
N ALA A 18 -7.10 -5.32 -0.65
CA ALA A 18 -6.45 -6.58 -1.02
C ALA A 18 -5.07 -6.76 -0.35
N PHE A 19 -4.32 -5.67 -0.14
CA PHE A 19 -3.00 -5.71 0.50
C PHE A 19 -3.04 -5.63 2.04
N ARG A 20 -4.17 -5.24 2.64
CA ARG A 20 -4.32 -5.09 4.09
C ARG A 20 -4.03 -6.39 4.88
N PRO A 21 -4.44 -7.60 4.45
CA PRO A 21 -4.11 -8.84 5.16
C PRO A 21 -2.61 -9.11 5.23
N ILE A 22 -1.86 -8.74 4.19
CA ILE A 22 -0.40 -8.89 4.14
C ILE A 22 0.26 -7.98 5.18
N GLU A 23 -0.18 -6.73 5.28
CA GLU A 23 0.32 -5.82 6.31
C GLU A 23 -0.04 -6.29 7.73
N GLN A 24 -1.26 -6.82 7.92
CA GLN A 24 -1.68 -7.38 9.21
C GLN A 24 -0.84 -8.59 9.62
N LEU A 25 -0.47 -9.46 8.67
CA LEU A 25 0.43 -10.58 8.92
C LEU A 25 1.76 -10.11 9.50
N PHE A 26 2.38 -9.10 8.87
CA PHE A 26 3.64 -8.56 9.37
C PHE A 26 3.49 -7.88 10.73
N LYS A 27 2.39 -7.16 10.99
CA LYS A 27 2.13 -6.60 12.34
C LYS A 27 2.01 -7.70 13.41
N ILE A 28 1.37 -8.82 13.10
CA ILE A 28 1.28 -9.96 14.03
C ILE A 28 2.68 -10.53 14.29
N MET A 29 3.49 -10.69 13.25
CA MET A 29 4.88 -11.13 13.36
C MET A 29 5.73 -10.20 14.24
N ASP A 30 5.53 -8.87 14.13
CA ASP A 30 6.22 -7.87 14.96
C ASP A 30 5.89 -8.01 16.47
N THR A 31 4.61 -8.28 16.76
CA THR A 31 4.09 -8.41 18.14
C THR A 31 4.31 -9.78 18.79
N SER A 32 4.88 -10.75 18.05
CA SER A 32 5.04 -12.13 18.52
C SER A 32 6.16 -12.28 19.56
N SER A 33 5.95 -13.14 20.56
CA SER A 33 6.87 -13.38 21.69
C SER A 33 8.22 -13.96 21.26
N VAL A 34 9.28 -13.64 22.01
CA VAL A 34 10.70 -13.79 21.63
C VAL A 34 11.31 -15.17 21.91
N GLU A 35 10.52 -16.11 22.42
CA GLU A 35 11.07 -17.26 23.17
C GLU A 35 12.03 -18.18 22.38
N ILE A 36 11.98 -18.23 21.04
CA ILE A 36 12.95 -19.03 20.24
C ILE A 36 13.34 -18.36 18.91
N TYR A 37 12.39 -17.71 18.21
CA TYR A 37 12.62 -17.10 16.89
C TYR A 37 12.20 -15.64 16.79
N GLY A 38 11.79 -14.99 17.89
CA GLY A 38 11.07 -13.71 17.76
C GLY A 38 11.90 -12.55 17.26
N GLU A 39 13.23 -12.55 17.39
CA GLU A 39 14.08 -11.52 16.76
C GLU A 39 14.11 -11.65 15.23
N LEU A 40 14.18 -12.88 14.72
CA LEU A 40 14.11 -13.18 13.29
C LEU A 40 12.71 -12.88 12.75
N THR A 41 11.67 -13.30 13.46
CA THR A 41 10.26 -13.02 13.12
C THR A 41 9.98 -11.52 13.10
N ARG A 42 10.52 -10.77 14.07
CA ARG A 42 10.43 -9.29 14.10
C ARG A 42 11.18 -8.64 12.96
N SER A 43 12.39 -9.11 12.64
CA SER A 43 13.16 -8.60 11.49
C SER A 43 12.40 -8.77 10.17
N TYR A 44 11.77 -9.94 9.96
CA TYR A 44 10.91 -10.15 8.78
C TYR A 44 9.65 -9.28 8.80
N ALA A 45 9.09 -9.02 9.98
CA ALA A 45 7.96 -8.12 10.14
C ALA A 45 8.30 -6.68 9.75
N GLU A 46 9.43 -6.15 10.22
CA GLU A 46 9.89 -4.80 9.90
C GLU A 46 10.11 -4.61 8.40
N VAL A 47 10.74 -5.58 7.74
CA VAL A 47 10.92 -5.59 6.29
C VAL A 47 9.58 -5.60 5.58
N GLY A 48 8.66 -6.47 5.99
CA GLY A 48 7.33 -6.57 5.40
C GLY A 48 6.49 -5.31 5.55
N ILE A 49 6.48 -4.70 6.73
CA ILE A 49 5.80 -3.42 7.00
C ILE A 49 6.36 -2.32 6.11
N THR A 50 7.70 -2.22 6.00
CA THR A 50 8.38 -1.24 5.15
C THR A 50 8.01 -1.43 3.68
N LEU A 51 7.97 -2.67 3.18
CA LEU A 51 7.54 -2.96 1.82
C LEU A 51 6.08 -2.56 1.56
N CYS A 52 5.17 -2.80 2.51
CA CYS A 52 3.78 -2.35 2.40
C CYS A 52 3.67 -0.81 2.33
N GLN A 53 4.47 -0.09 3.11
CA GLN A 53 4.51 1.38 3.05
C GLN A 53 5.02 1.89 1.71
N ILE A 54 6.13 1.33 1.21
CA ILE A 54 6.70 1.68 -0.10
C ILE A 54 5.68 1.39 -1.22
N PHE A 55 5.01 0.24 -1.15
CA PHE A 55 3.96 -0.12 -2.10
C PHE A 55 2.85 0.94 -2.14
N ARG A 56 2.32 1.34 -0.97
CA ARG A 56 1.27 2.37 -0.89
C ARG A 56 1.72 3.71 -1.46
N GLN A 57 2.93 4.16 -1.13
CA GLN A 57 3.48 5.41 -1.66
C GLN A 57 3.65 5.38 -3.18
N LYS A 58 4.17 4.27 -3.73
CA LYS A 58 4.32 4.10 -5.18
C LYS A 58 2.97 4.05 -5.87
N LEU A 59 1.99 3.33 -5.31
CA LEU A 59 0.64 3.26 -5.86
C LEU A 59 -0.01 4.64 -5.87
N ASP A 60 0.08 5.38 -4.77
CA ASP A 60 -0.44 6.75 -4.67
C ASP A 60 0.20 7.69 -5.70
N THR A 61 1.52 7.60 -5.88
CA THR A 61 2.27 8.36 -6.89
C THR A 61 1.79 8.04 -8.31
N ILE A 62 1.61 6.76 -8.65
CA ILE A 62 1.15 6.34 -10.00
C ILE A 62 -0.27 6.85 -10.26
N LEU A 63 -1.15 6.76 -9.28
CA LEU A 63 -2.55 7.16 -9.42
C LEU A 63 -2.69 8.69 -9.51
N THR A 64 -1.89 9.45 -8.76
CA THR A 64 -1.88 10.92 -8.80
C THR A 64 -1.18 11.48 -10.04
N ALA A 65 -0.11 10.84 -10.51
CA ALA A 65 0.56 11.22 -11.76
C ALA A 65 -0.36 11.09 -12.98
N LYS A 66 -1.23 10.06 -13.00
CA LYS A 66 -2.19 9.84 -14.08
C LYS A 66 -3.27 10.95 -14.17
N SER A 67 -3.52 11.67 -13.08
CA SER A 67 -4.46 12.81 -13.05
C SER A 67 -3.86 14.10 -13.63
N GLY A 68 -2.53 14.20 -13.76
CA GLY A 68 -1.84 15.40 -14.27
C GLY A 68 -1.73 15.49 -15.81
N ASP A 69 -1.71 14.37 -16.51
CA ASP A 69 -1.48 14.34 -17.98
C ASP A 69 -2.73 14.64 -18.82
N THR A 70 -3.93 14.74 -18.23
CA THR A 70 -5.17 14.95 -19.02
C THR A 70 -5.50 16.44 -19.24
N GLN A 71 -4.74 17.39 -18.67
CA GLN A 71 -5.08 18.83 -18.74
C GLN A 71 -4.32 19.65 -19.80
N ASN A 72 -3.44 19.05 -20.61
CA ASN A 72 -2.54 19.81 -21.47
C ASN A 72 -2.64 19.49 -22.98
N ASP A 73 -3.84 19.23 -23.51
CA ASP A 73 -4.04 19.05 -24.96
C ASP A 73 -5.26 19.79 -25.53
N HIS A 74 -5.50 21.01 -25.03
CA HIS A 74 -6.44 21.95 -25.65
C HIS A 74 -5.87 23.36 -25.66
N ARG A 75 -4.91 23.61 -26.55
CA ARG A 75 -4.57 24.98 -26.97
C ARG A 75 -4.11 25.05 -28.41
#